data_AF-A0AAC9K7Y6-F1
#
_entry.id   AF-A0AAC9K7Y6-F1
#
_cell.length_a   1.000
_cell.length_b   1.000
_cell.length_c   1.000
_cell.angle_alpha   90.00
_cell.angle_beta   90.00
_cell.angle_gamma   90.00
#
_symmetry.space_group_name_H-M   'P 1'
#
loop_
_entity.id
_entity.type
_entity.pdbx_description
1 polymer ?
#
loop_
_entity_poly.entity_id
_entity_poly.type
_entity_poly.pdbx_seq_one_letter_code
_entity_poly.pdbx_strand_id
1 'polypeptide(L)'
;MAVAYRSDRVLTVDGRAPDVWSPYSGFFRASDGWIRTHGNYPHHAIRLLTGLGLGIDAAGEDVRAAILTQSAADAVDRIVDAGGLAVPVLPENPIHDAQLRSAPLLQVDRMPSPSGEEPRRRDGDDRRAPLTGTRVLDLTRVIAGPVCTRTLALLGADVLRVDPPQLPEPEWQHFDTGHGKRSTLLDAGTERFDQLLAEADVVVLGYRPAALARLGLSASALIERHPSLVIAELSAWGDDHPSRAGFDSLVQAESGIAMIETPDGDRPGVLPAQALDHSAGYLLAASIISLLERRRREGGGWVVRTSLRRVAAELLGMPRSSGSRSVSGSERERVLDLTAHTATFDVAGQTITTARSALPGLELAAPHRWGSDQPRW
;
A
#
# COMPACT_ATOMS: atom_id res chain seq x y z
N MET A 1 3.13 -17.50 -6.21
CA MET A 1 3.48 -16.06 -6.14
C MET A 1 2.70 -15.19 -7.11
N ALA A 2 2.63 -15.52 -8.42
CA ALA A 2 2.01 -14.62 -9.41
C ALA A 2 0.53 -14.25 -9.13
N VAL A 3 -0.29 -15.18 -8.60
CA VAL A 3 -1.70 -14.92 -8.25
C VAL A 3 -1.84 -14.06 -6.99
N ALA A 4 -1.04 -14.31 -5.95
CA ALA A 4 -1.03 -13.49 -4.73
C ALA A 4 -0.57 -12.04 -4.97
N TYR A 5 0.21 -11.83 -6.03
CA TYR A 5 0.66 -10.52 -6.50
C TYR A 5 -0.40 -9.77 -7.33
N ARG A 6 -1.50 -10.45 -7.67
CA ARG A 6 -2.66 -9.94 -8.42
C ARG A 6 -3.95 -10.33 -7.69
N SER A 7 -3.93 -10.32 -6.36
CA SER A 7 -5.03 -10.86 -5.55
C SER A 7 -6.34 -10.11 -5.78
N ASP A 8 -6.25 -8.80 -6.09
CA ASP A 8 -7.37 -7.96 -6.54
C ASP A 8 -8.10 -8.50 -7.78
N ARG A 9 -7.41 -9.20 -8.67
CA ARG A 9 -7.96 -9.72 -9.94
C ARG A 9 -8.73 -11.02 -9.79
N VAL A 10 -8.45 -11.76 -8.72
CA VAL A 10 -9.14 -13.02 -8.41
C VAL A 10 -10.13 -12.89 -7.26
N LEU A 11 -10.17 -11.71 -6.61
CA LEU A 11 -11.12 -11.43 -5.55
C LEU A 11 -12.55 -11.45 -6.09
N THR A 12 -13.40 -12.25 -5.46
CA THR A 12 -14.85 -12.19 -5.66
C THR A 12 -15.57 -12.20 -4.32
N VAL A 13 -16.70 -11.49 -4.26
CA VAL A 13 -17.65 -11.46 -3.15
C VAL A 13 -18.97 -12.00 -3.69
N ASP A 14 -19.44 -13.11 -3.13
CA ASP A 14 -20.62 -13.85 -3.60
C ASP A 14 -20.56 -14.17 -5.10
N GLY A 15 -19.36 -14.56 -5.56
CA GLY A 15 -19.07 -14.91 -6.95
C GLY A 15 -18.98 -13.71 -7.92
N ARG A 16 -18.99 -12.47 -7.42
CA ARG A 16 -18.88 -11.26 -8.24
C ARG A 16 -17.58 -10.51 -7.94
N ALA A 17 -16.88 -10.10 -8.99
CA ALA A 17 -15.75 -9.18 -8.83
C ALA A 17 -16.26 -7.84 -8.27
N PRO A 18 -15.61 -7.26 -7.24
CA PRO A 18 -16.01 -5.96 -6.71
C PRO A 18 -15.90 -4.86 -7.75
N ASP A 19 -16.79 -3.87 -7.69
CA ASP A 19 -16.70 -2.67 -8.49
C ASP A 19 -15.74 -1.68 -7.81
N VAL A 20 -14.49 -1.64 -8.28
CA VAL A 20 -13.38 -0.98 -7.57
C VAL A 20 -12.90 0.32 -8.24
N TRP A 21 -13.33 0.59 -9.47
CA TRP A 21 -12.76 1.67 -10.29
C TRP A 21 -13.74 2.80 -10.52
N SER A 22 -13.40 3.97 -9.97
CA SER A 22 -14.14 5.20 -10.26
C SER A 22 -13.94 5.64 -11.71
N PRO A 23 -14.97 6.18 -12.39
CA PRO A 23 -14.82 6.76 -13.73
C PRO A 23 -13.84 7.94 -13.75
N TYR A 24 -13.54 8.53 -12.59
CA TYR A 24 -12.58 9.63 -12.43
C TYR A 24 -11.15 9.14 -12.16
N SER A 25 -10.92 7.82 -12.06
CA SER A 25 -9.60 7.22 -11.86
C SER A 25 -9.07 6.66 -13.17
N GLY A 26 -8.60 7.52 -14.06
CA GLY A 26 -8.12 7.11 -15.39
C GLY A 26 -6.81 7.77 -15.82
N PHE A 27 -6.31 7.35 -16.98
CA PHE A 27 -5.46 8.19 -17.81
C PHE A 27 -6.36 9.09 -18.67
N PHE A 28 -6.07 10.39 -18.66
CA PHE A 28 -6.81 11.39 -19.41
C PHE A 28 -5.87 12.13 -20.34
N ARG A 29 -6.28 12.26 -21.59
CA ARG A 29 -5.54 13.01 -22.62
C ARG A 29 -5.69 14.50 -22.30
N ALA A 30 -4.57 15.19 -22.17
CA ALA A 30 -4.48 16.64 -22.11
C ALA A 30 -4.04 17.18 -23.49
N SER A 31 -3.98 18.51 -23.66
CA SER A 31 -3.66 19.14 -24.95
C SER A 31 -2.22 18.85 -25.43
N ASP A 32 -1.29 18.61 -24.51
CA ASP A 32 0.14 18.42 -24.75
C ASP A 32 0.70 17.10 -24.19
N GLY A 33 -0.18 16.21 -23.69
CA GLY A 33 0.26 14.94 -23.11
C GLY A 33 -0.87 14.15 -22.45
N TRP A 34 -0.51 13.46 -21.36
CA TRP A 34 -1.45 12.67 -20.57
C TRP A 34 -1.27 13.00 -19.09
N ILE A 35 -2.37 12.90 -18.34
CA ILE A 35 -2.34 12.92 -16.87
C ILE A 35 -2.94 11.62 -16.34
N ARG A 36 -2.52 11.22 -15.15
CA ARG A 36 -3.15 10.16 -14.36
C ARG A 36 -3.83 10.78 -13.15
N THR A 37 -5.10 10.47 -12.97
CA THR A 37 -5.87 10.92 -11.80
C THR A 37 -6.22 9.75 -10.88
N HIS A 38 -6.54 10.06 -9.63
CA HIS A 38 -7.03 9.09 -8.66
C HIS A 38 -8.29 9.62 -7.94
N GLY A 39 -9.44 9.05 -8.25
CA GLY A 39 -10.76 9.40 -7.74
C GLY A 39 -11.55 8.21 -7.17
N ASN A 40 -10.88 7.14 -6.75
CA ASN A 40 -11.52 5.91 -6.23
C ASN A 40 -12.22 6.09 -4.88
N TYR A 41 -11.93 7.17 -4.16
CA TYR A 41 -12.59 7.51 -2.91
C TYR A 41 -13.54 8.69 -3.14
N PRO A 42 -14.73 8.72 -2.52
CA PRO A 42 -15.69 9.81 -2.72
C PRO A 42 -15.09 11.20 -2.48
N HIS A 43 -14.28 11.35 -1.42
CA HIS A 43 -13.62 12.62 -1.13
C HIS A 43 -12.53 12.98 -2.17
N HIS A 44 -11.84 12.01 -2.77
CA HIS A 44 -10.90 12.31 -3.87
C HIS A 44 -11.64 12.71 -5.15
N ALA A 45 -12.74 12.01 -5.48
CA ALA A 45 -13.59 12.34 -6.62
C ALA A 45 -14.13 13.78 -6.54
N ILE A 46 -14.69 14.16 -5.39
CA ILE A 46 -15.20 15.53 -5.17
C ILE A 46 -14.12 16.59 -5.41
N ARG A 47 -12.89 16.35 -4.90
CA ARG A 47 -11.78 17.29 -5.02
C ARG A 47 -11.28 17.42 -6.46
N LEU A 48 -11.23 16.29 -7.18
CA LEU A 48 -10.93 16.27 -8.61
C LEU A 48 -11.96 17.07 -9.42
N LEU A 49 -13.25 16.81 -9.23
CA LEU A 49 -14.32 17.54 -9.92
C LEU A 49 -14.27 19.04 -9.61
N THR A 50 -14.04 19.39 -8.33
CA THR A 50 -13.88 20.77 -7.89
C THR A 50 -12.73 21.47 -8.63
N GLY A 51 -11.56 20.84 -8.72
CA GLY A 51 -10.39 21.41 -9.43
C GLY A 51 -10.67 21.66 -10.91
N LEU A 52 -11.44 20.76 -11.54
CA LEU A 52 -11.87 20.90 -12.94
C LEU A 52 -13.03 21.88 -13.13
N GLY A 53 -13.67 22.36 -12.05
CA GLY A 53 -14.84 23.24 -12.13
C GLY A 53 -16.12 22.52 -12.55
N LEU A 54 -16.21 21.21 -12.27
CA LEU A 54 -17.34 20.35 -12.62
C LEU A 54 -18.25 20.12 -11.41
N GLY A 55 -19.54 19.87 -11.68
CA GLY A 55 -20.51 19.48 -10.64
C GLY A 55 -20.24 18.08 -10.10
N ILE A 56 -20.75 17.78 -8.90
CA ILE A 56 -20.55 16.48 -8.24
C ILE A 56 -21.15 15.30 -9.01
N ASP A 57 -22.16 15.56 -9.83
CA ASP A 57 -22.86 14.56 -10.66
C ASP A 57 -22.30 14.45 -12.09
N ALA A 58 -21.17 15.10 -12.38
CA ALA A 58 -20.56 15.08 -13.70
C ALA A 58 -20.13 13.67 -14.12
N ALA A 59 -20.31 13.30 -15.38
CA ALA A 59 -19.92 12.00 -15.89
C ALA A 59 -18.40 11.92 -16.16
N GLY A 60 -17.89 10.71 -16.41
CA GLY A 60 -16.48 10.52 -16.78
C GLY A 60 -16.12 11.22 -18.10
N GLU A 61 -17.09 11.36 -19.01
CA GLU A 61 -16.97 12.10 -20.25
C GLU A 61 -16.74 13.61 -20.03
N ASP A 62 -17.38 14.20 -19.02
CA ASP A 62 -17.22 15.62 -18.68
C ASP A 62 -15.80 15.89 -18.17
N VAL A 63 -15.27 14.99 -17.32
CA VAL A 63 -13.88 15.02 -16.86
C VAL A 63 -12.91 14.92 -18.04
N ARG A 64 -13.17 14.01 -18.97
CA ARG A 64 -12.35 13.85 -20.18
C ARG A 64 -12.37 15.12 -21.04
N ALA A 65 -13.54 15.71 -21.27
CA ALA A 65 -13.68 16.92 -22.06
C ALA A 65 -12.95 18.11 -21.41
N ALA A 66 -13.08 18.27 -20.09
CA ALA A 66 -12.43 19.34 -19.34
C ALA A 66 -10.90 19.26 -19.35
N ILE A 67 -10.33 18.06 -19.24
CA ILE A 67 -8.86 17.87 -19.25
C ILE A 67 -8.29 18.07 -20.65
N LEU A 68 -9.01 17.63 -21.70
CA LEU A 68 -8.53 17.66 -23.09
C LEU A 68 -8.17 19.07 -23.58
N THR A 69 -8.84 20.11 -23.07
CA THR A 69 -8.63 21.50 -23.48
C THR A 69 -7.52 22.21 -22.70
N GLN A 70 -6.88 21.54 -21.74
CA GLN A 70 -5.87 22.11 -20.84
C GLN A 70 -4.51 21.45 -21.08
N SER A 71 -3.43 22.15 -20.75
CA SER A 71 -2.12 21.49 -20.65
C SER A 71 -2.14 20.47 -19.51
N ALA A 72 -1.29 19.45 -19.58
CA ALA A 72 -1.15 18.46 -18.53
C ALA A 72 -0.75 19.11 -17.20
N ALA A 73 0.13 20.11 -17.23
CA ALA A 73 0.56 20.86 -16.06
C ALA A 73 -0.62 21.64 -15.43
N ASP A 74 -1.33 22.44 -16.21
CA ASP A 74 -2.45 23.25 -15.69
C ASP A 74 -3.56 22.37 -15.10
N ALA A 75 -3.88 21.25 -15.76
CA ALA A 75 -4.91 20.33 -15.27
C ALA A 75 -4.48 19.66 -13.95
N VAL A 76 -3.21 19.25 -13.83
CA VAL A 76 -2.67 18.68 -12.59
C VAL A 76 -2.68 19.72 -11.47
N ASP A 77 -2.16 20.91 -11.72
CA ASP A 77 -2.07 21.98 -10.72
C ASP A 77 -3.46 22.32 -10.18
N ARG A 78 -4.44 22.53 -11.05
CA ARG A 78 -5.83 22.81 -10.64
C ARG A 78 -6.44 21.69 -9.79
N ILE A 79 -6.21 20.43 -10.16
CA ILE A 79 -6.72 19.29 -9.38
C ILE A 79 -6.02 19.23 -8.02
N VAL A 80 -4.70 19.39 -7.97
CA VAL A 80 -3.89 19.32 -6.74
C VAL A 80 -4.20 20.48 -5.80
N ASP A 81 -4.35 21.70 -6.31
CA ASP A 81 -4.72 22.90 -5.55
C ASP A 81 -6.10 22.76 -4.89
N ALA A 82 -7.03 22.05 -5.54
CA ALA A 82 -8.31 21.69 -4.97
C ALA A 82 -8.23 20.55 -3.94
N GLY A 83 -7.05 19.99 -3.68
CA GLY A 83 -6.82 18.84 -2.81
C GLY A 83 -7.11 17.48 -3.45
N GLY A 84 -7.26 17.44 -4.78
CA GLY A 84 -7.40 16.23 -5.56
C GLY A 84 -6.05 15.58 -5.85
N LEU A 85 -6.08 14.46 -6.56
CA LEU A 85 -4.89 13.67 -6.86
C LEU A 85 -4.74 13.48 -8.36
N ALA A 86 -3.72 14.12 -8.92
CA ALA A 86 -3.32 13.97 -10.31
C ALA A 86 -1.79 14.10 -10.43
N VAL A 87 -1.25 13.47 -11.46
CA VAL A 87 0.16 13.61 -11.87
C VAL A 87 0.25 13.63 -13.39
N PRO A 88 1.27 14.30 -13.97
CA PRO A 88 1.56 14.12 -15.38
C PRO A 88 2.03 12.68 -15.64
N VAL A 89 1.75 12.17 -16.83
CA VAL A 89 2.41 10.97 -17.33
C VAL A 89 3.72 11.39 -17.98
N LEU A 90 4.84 10.91 -17.45
CA LEU A 90 6.17 11.29 -17.92
C LEU A 90 6.82 10.12 -18.66
N PRO A 91 7.80 10.37 -19.54
CA PRO A 91 8.70 9.32 -20.00
C PRO A 91 9.63 8.88 -18.86
N GLU A 92 10.29 7.74 -19.04
CA GLU A 92 11.36 7.31 -18.11
C GLU A 92 12.48 8.35 -18.00
N ASN A 93 13.07 8.45 -16.81
CA ASN A 93 14.27 9.25 -16.58
C ASN A 93 15.37 8.38 -15.93
N PRO A 94 16.17 7.66 -16.75
CA PRO A 94 17.17 6.71 -16.24
C PRO A 94 18.23 7.34 -15.33
N ILE A 95 18.57 8.61 -15.54
CA ILE A 95 19.54 9.34 -14.70
C ILE A 95 18.96 9.56 -13.32
N HIS A 96 17.73 10.07 -13.23
CA HIS A 96 17.06 10.30 -11.97
C HIS A 96 16.77 8.98 -11.23
N ASP A 97 16.34 7.92 -11.94
CA ASP A 97 16.15 6.61 -11.32
C ASP A 97 17.47 6.01 -10.80
N ALA A 98 18.59 6.24 -11.49
CA ALA A 98 19.91 5.82 -11.01
C ALA A 98 20.33 6.56 -9.74
N GLN A 99 20.02 7.86 -9.64
CA GLN A 99 20.25 8.64 -8.42
C GLN A 99 19.43 8.08 -7.25
N LEU A 100 18.14 7.79 -7.44
CA LEU A 100 17.30 7.18 -6.40
C LEU A 100 17.85 5.80 -5.97
N ARG A 101 18.36 5.00 -6.91
CA ARG A 101 18.98 3.70 -6.61
C ARG A 101 20.31 3.79 -5.89
N SER A 102 20.96 4.97 -5.83
CA SER A 102 22.17 5.14 -5.02
C SER A 102 21.89 5.03 -3.52
N ALA A 103 20.65 5.29 -3.09
CA ALA A 103 20.17 5.00 -1.75
C ALA A 103 19.67 3.53 -1.63
N PRO A 104 19.77 2.91 -0.44
CA PRO A 104 19.20 1.59 -0.19
C PRO A 104 17.71 1.50 -0.57
N LEU A 105 17.28 0.35 -1.10
CA LEU A 105 15.86 0.08 -1.37
C LEU A 105 15.02 0.12 -0.09
N LEU A 106 15.61 -0.35 1.00
CA LEU A 106 15.09 -0.30 2.36
C LEU A 106 16.11 0.45 3.21
N GLN A 107 15.77 1.65 3.65
CA GLN A 107 16.60 2.37 4.61
C GLN A 107 16.30 1.82 6.01
N VAL A 108 17.33 1.39 6.72
CA VAL A 108 17.21 0.78 8.04
C VAL A 108 18.07 1.55 9.02
N ASP A 109 17.42 2.10 10.05
CA ASP A 109 18.06 2.89 11.08
C ASP A 109 17.86 2.23 12.45
N ARG A 110 18.95 2.06 13.21
CA ARG A 110 18.87 1.78 14.64
C ARG A 110 18.72 3.10 15.37
N MET A 111 17.64 3.25 16.13
CA MET A 111 17.37 4.49 16.82
C MET A 111 18.05 4.50 18.20
N PRO A 112 18.69 5.61 18.59
CA PRO A 112 19.26 5.74 19.92
C PRO A 112 18.14 5.73 20.97
N SER A 113 18.28 4.90 22.00
CA SER A 113 17.36 4.92 23.15
C SER A 113 17.74 6.07 24.08
N PRO A 114 16.82 7.01 24.40
CA PRO A 114 17.10 8.09 25.34
C PRO A 114 17.32 7.60 26.78
N SER A 115 16.74 6.45 27.15
CA SER A 115 16.69 5.98 28.54
C SER A 115 17.80 5.00 28.93
N GLY A 116 18.59 4.49 27.98
CA GLY A 116 19.58 3.45 28.25
C GLY A 116 19.01 2.12 28.77
N GLU A 117 17.68 1.98 28.84
CA GLU A 117 17.01 0.76 29.29
C GLU A 117 17.20 -0.36 28.26
N GLU A 118 17.66 -1.52 28.74
CA GLU A 118 17.73 -2.73 27.91
C GLU A 118 16.31 -3.21 27.57
N PRO A 119 16.00 -3.44 26.29
CA PRO A 119 14.68 -3.90 25.86
C PRO A 119 14.24 -5.18 26.54
N ARG A 120 12.94 -5.27 26.81
CA ARG A 120 12.31 -6.51 27.29
C ARG A 120 12.58 -7.64 26.31
N ARG A 121 13.32 -8.67 26.74
CA ARG A 121 13.41 -9.95 26.03
C ARG A 121 12.08 -10.68 26.25
N ARG A 122 11.38 -11.01 25.16
CA ARG A 122 10.30 -12.01 25.23
C ARG A 122 10.91 -13.37 24.90
N ASP A 123 10.82 -14.29 25.86
CA ASP A 123 11.14 -15.70 25.62
C ASP A 123 10.07 -16.30 24.71
N GLY A 124 10.49 -17.09 23.72
CA GLY A 124 9.56 -17.74 22.80
C GLY A 124 9.06 -19.06 23.37
N ASP A 125 7.75 -19.18 23.51
CA ASP A 125 7.07 -20.45 23.80
C ASP A 125 6.87 -21.28 22.51
N ASP A 126 6.63 -22.58 22.69
CA ASP A 126 6.53 -23.68 21.72
C ASP A 126 5.91 -23.27 20.36
N ARG A 127 6.74 -23.17 19.31
CA ARG A 127 6.40 -22.41 18.09
C ARG A 127 5.80 -23.30 16.99
N ARG A 128 4.50 -23.16 16.75
CA ARG A 128 3.84 -23.65 15.53
C ARG A 128 4.11 -22.77 14.29
N ALA A 129 4.40 -21.47 14.46
CA ALA A 129 4.73 -20.53 13.38
C ALA A 129 5.82 -19.50 13.78
N PRO A 130 6.56 -18.89 12.82
CA PRO A 130 7.76 -18.09 13.13
C PRO A 130 7.55 -16.81 13.94
N LEU A 131 6.38 -16.16 13.81
CA LEU A 131 6.07 -14.88 14.47
C LEU A 131 5.07 -15.01 15.63
N THR A 132 4.74 -16.22 16.07
CA THR A 132 3.87 -16.44 17.22
C THR A 132 4.36 -15.66 18.45
N GLY A 133 3.45 -14.90 19.06
CA GLY A 133 3.74 -14.02 20.21
C GLY A 133 4.19 -12.59 19.85
N THR A 134 4.32 -12.26 18.57
CA THR A 134 4.60 -10.91 18.08
C THR A 134 3.30 -10.13 17.91
N ARG A 135 3.20 -8.93 18.50
CA ARG A 135 2.05 -8.03 18.34
C ARG A 135 2.35 -6.93 17.33
N VAL A 136 1.54 -6.81 16.30
CA VAL A 136 1.73 -5.83 15.22
C VAL A 136 0.55 -4.88 15.18
N LEU A 137 0.80 -3.60 15.42
CA LEU A 137 -0.18 -2.54 15.25
C LEU A 137 -0.13 -2.03 13.80
N ASP A 138 -1.17 -2.33 13.05
CA ASP A 138 -1.31 -1.96 11.64
C ASP A 138 -2.07 -0.63 11.52
N LEU A 139 -1.34 0.45 11.24
CA LEU A 139 -1.87 1.79 10.97
C LEU A 139 -1.74 2.12 9.48
N THR A 140 -2.01 1.12 8.63
CA THR A 140 -1.91 1.24 7.18
C THR A 140 -3.25 1.02 6.51
N ARG A 141 -3.31 1.42 5.24
CA ARG A 141 -4.50 1.40 4.37
C ARG A 141 -4.07 1.03 2.96
N VAL A 142 -5.04 0.82 2.08
CA VAL A 142 -4.84 0.52 0.66
C VAL A 142 -4.22 -0.88 0.47
N ILE A 143 -2.99 -1.00 -0.06
CA ILE A 143 -2.44 -2.30 -0.48
C ILE A 143 -1.09 -2.57 0.17
N ALA A 144 -0.07 -1.73 -0.01
CA ALA A 144 1.29 -2.06 0.40
C ALA A 144 1.46 -2.37 1.90
N GLY A 145 0.95 -1.50 2.77
CA GLY A 145 0.95 -1.74 4.20
C GLY A 145 0.11 -2.97 4.59
N PRO A 146 -1.14 -3.09 4.12
CA PRO A 146 -1.96 -4.27 4.39
C PRO A 146 -1.38 -5.59 3.87
N VAL A 147 -0.65 -5.59 2.75
CA VAL A 147 0.11 -6.74 2.23
C VAL A 147 1.27 -7.10 3.18
N CYS A 148 1.99 -6.11 3.69
CA CYS A 148 3.02 -6.30 4.71
C CYS A 148 2.44 -7.00 5.93
N THR A 149 1.38 -6.44 6.52
CA THR A 149 0.82 -6.95 7.78
C THR A 149 0.06 -8.27 7.62
N ARG A 150 -0.59 -8.51 6.47
CA ARG A 150 -1.16 -9.84 6.11
C ARG A 150 -0.07 -10.90 6.05
N THR A 151 1.10 -10.55 5.54
CA THR A 151 2.25 -11.48 5.47
C THR A 151 2.77 -11.81 6.87
N LEU A 152 2.81 -10.83 7.78
CA LEU A 152 3.19 -11.07 9.18
C LEU A 152 2.13 -11.93 9.90
N ALA A 153 0.84 -11.69 9.67
CA ALA A 153 -0.25 -12.51 10.21
C ALA A 153 -0.18 -13.96 9.73
N LEU A 154 0.08 -14.18 8.43
CA LEU A 154 0.28 -15.51 7.84
C LEU A 154 1.43 -16.29 8.52
N LEU A 155 2.43 -15.58 9.04
CA LEU A 155 3.56 -16.16 9.78
C LEU A 155 3.29 -16.27 11.29
N GLY A 156 2.06 -15.98 11.75
CA GLY A 156 1.60 -16.19 13.12
C GLY A 156 1.67 -14.96 14.02
N ALA A 157 1.95 -13.76 13.50
CA ALA A 157 1.86 -12.53 14.29
C ALA A 157 0.39 -12.23 14.65
N ASP A 158 0.17 -11.70 15.85
CA ASP A 158 -1.11 -11.12 16.25
C ASP A 158 -1.18 -9.69 15.70
N VAL A 159 -1.95 -9.52 14.63
CA VAL A 159 -2.05 -8.24 13.93
C VAL A 159 -3.40 -7.59 14.25
N LEU A 160 -3.33 -6.41 14.88
CA LEU A 160 -4.49 -5.54 15.09
C LEU A 160 -4.39 -4.33 14.17
N ARG A 161 -5.28 -4.28 13.19
CA ARG A 161 -5.47 -3.12 12.34
C ARG A 161 -6.38 -2.10 13.00
N VAL A 162 -5.94 -0.85 13.02
CA VAL A 162 -6.70 0.27 13.59
C VAL A 162 -6.99 1.29 12.50
N ASP A 163 -8.29 1.50 12.24
CA ASP A 163 -8.76 2.53 11.31
C ASP A 163 -9.46 3.68 12.06
N PRO A 164 -9.37 4.93 11.54
CA PRO A 164 -10.12 6.05 12.09
C PRO A 164 -11.62 5.88 11.81
N PRO A 165 -12.52 6.15 12.78
CA PRO A 165 -13.96 5.95 12.62
C PRO A 165 -14.62 6.74 11.47
N GLN A 166 -14.00 7.85 11.03
CA GLN A 166 -14.62 8.83 10.13
C GLN A 166 -14.23 8.67 8.65
N LEU A 167 -13.26 7.81 8.33
CA LEU A 167 -12.76 7.65 6.96
C LEU A 167 -12.77 6.17 6.57
N PRO A 168 -13.93 5.61 6.20
CA PRO A 168 -14.03 4.20 5.86
C PRO A 168 -13.13 3.84 4.67
N GLU A 169 -12.59 2.62 4.71
CA GLU A 169 -11.93 2.02 3.56
C GLU A 169 -12.96 1.24 2.72
N PRO A 170 -12.84 1.20 1.39
CA PRO A 170 -13.67 0.33 0.57
C PRO A 170 -13.54 -1.12 1.06
N GLU A 171 -14.67 -1.75 1.39
CA GLU A 171 -14.72 -3.04 2.07
C GLU A 171 -13.97 -4.15 1.32
N TRP A 172 -13.99 -4.13 -0.02
CA TRP A 172 -13.28 -5.10 -0.85
C TRP A 172 -11.77 -5.13 -0.59
N GLN A 173 -11.15 -4.00 -0.22
CA GLN A 173 -9.72 -3.94 0.08
C GLN A 173 -9.41 -4.69 1.37
N HIS A 174 -10.31 -4.61 2.34
CA HIS A 174 -10.22 -5.38 3.57
C HIS A 174 -10.48 -6.87 3.32
N PHE A 175 -11.41 -7.24 2.42
CA PHE A 175 -11.58 -8.64 2.04
C PHE A 175 -10.35 -9.22 1.33
N ASP A 176 -9.62 -8.44 0.53
CA ASP A 176 -8.40 -8.92 -0.10
C ASP A 176 -7.24 -9.04 0.90
N THR A 177 -7.03 -8.02 1.73
CA THR A 177 -5.79 -7.88 2.51
C THR A 177 -5.96 -8.13 4.01
N GLY A 178 -7.19 -8.36 4.50
CA GLY A 178 -7.55 -8.51 5.91
C GLY A 178 -7.27 -9.89 6.52
N HIS A 179 -6.85 -10.87 5.71
CA HIS A 179 -6.67 -12.25 6.15
C HIS A 179 -5.75 -12.39 7.36
N GLY A 180 -6.24 -13.09 8.40
CA GLY A 180 -5.50 -13.34 9.64
C GLY A 180 -5.32 -12.12 10.54
N LYS A 181 -5.94 -10.97 10.21
CA LYS A 181 -5.87 -9.74 11.00
C LYS A 181 -7.19 -9.51 11.74
N ARG A 182 -7.07 -8.96 12.95
CA ARG A 182 -8.18 -8.29 13.64
C ARG A 182 -8.29 -6.85 13.15
N SER A 183 -9.49 -6.29 13.13
CA SER A 183 -9.74 -4.91 12.69
C SER A 183 -10.68 -4.19 13.66
N THR A 184 -10.24 -3.04 14.17
CA THR A 184 -11.02 -2.18 15.07
C THR A 184 -11.08 -0.75 14.54
N LEU A 185 -12.17 -0.03 14.87
CA LEU A 185 -12.24 1.41 14.71
C LEU A 185 -11.83 2.08 16.03
N LEU A 186 -10.80 2.92 16.00
CA LEU A 186 -10.33 3.62 17.20
C LEU A 186 -9.65 4.94 16.84
N ASP A 187 -9.92 5.97 17.62
CA ASP A 187 -9.24 7.26 17.51
C ASP A 187 -7.85 7.17 18.18
N ALA A 188 -6.82 7.62 17.46
CA ALA A 188 -5.44 7.60 17.92
C ALA A 188 -5.17 8.52 19.13
N GLY A 189 -6.05 9.47 19.43
CA GLY A 189 -5.95 10.36 20.60
C GLY A 189 -6.49 9.75 21.90
N THR A 190 -6.89 8.49 21.91
CA THR A 190 -7.48 7.84 23.09
C THR A 190 -6.43 7.14 23.95
N GLU A 191 -6.66 7.10 25.27
CA GLU A 191 -5.83 6.31 26.20
C GLU A 191 -5.75 4.83 25.78
N ARG A 192 -6.84 4.31 25.21
CA ARG A 192 -6.89 2.93 24.74
C ARG A 192 -5.89 2.67 23.61
N PHE A 193 -5.69 3.63 22.73
CA PHE A 193 -4.71 3.53 21.66
C PHE A 193 -3.27 3.54 22.21
N ASP A 194 -2.99 4.39 23.20
CA ASP A 194 -1.68 4.40 23.88
C ASP A 194 -1.39 3.08 24.60
N GLN A 195 -2.40 2.44 25.22
CA GLN A 195 -2.26 1.11 25.81
C GLN A 195 -1.90 0.05 24.75
N LEU A 196 -2.55 0.07 23.59
CA LEU A 196 -2.21 -0.83 22.48
C LEU A 196 -0.78 -0.62 21.98
N LEU A 197 -0.37 0.65 21.81
CA LEU A 197 0.99 1.02 21.40
C LEU A 197 2.05 0.54 22.40
N ALA A 198 1.81 0.70 23.70
CA ALA A 198 2.74 0.29 24.75
C ALA A 198 3.02 -1.22 24.78
N GLU A 199 2.11 -2.02 24.25
CA GLU A 199 2.19 -3.47 24.21
C GLU A 199 2.61 -4.04 22.85
N ALA A 200 2.73 -3.19 21.83
CA ALA A 200 3.09 -3.57 20.47
C ALA A 200 4.58 -3.90 20.35
N ASP A 201 4.91 -4.86 19.48
CA ASP A 201 6.28 -5.16 19.08
C ASP A 201 6.66 -4.42 17.80
N VAL A 202 5.68 -4.26 16.91
CA VAL A 202 5.83 -3.65 15.59
C VAL A 202 4.72 -2.62 15.39
N VAL A 203 5.07 -1.47 14.81
CA VAL A 203 4.09 -0.50 14.29
C VAL A 203 4.35 -0.30 12.79
N VAL A 204 3.31 -0.45 11.97
CA VAL A 204 3.42 -0.21 10.52
C VAL A 204 2.62 1.05 10.17
N LEU A 205 3.29 2.03 9.56
CA LEU A 205 2.80 3.37 9.29
C LEU A 205 2.70 3.60 7.78
N GLY A 206 1.50 3.93 7.29
CA GLY A 206 1.22 4.17 5.86
C GLY A 206 0.75 5.59 5.54
N TYR A 207 1.02 6.56 6.41
CA TYR A 207 0.55 7.94 6.28
C TYR A 207 1.70 8.93 6.08
N ARG A 208 1.37 10.12 5.57
CA ARG A 208 2.33 11.21 5.39
C ARG A 208 3.00 11.60 6.73
N PRO A 209 4.33 11.80 6.78
CA PRO A 209 5.05 12.12 8.02
C PRO A 209 4.45 13.27 8.83
N ALA A 210 4.05 14.36 8.17
CA ALA A 210 3.44 15.51 8.84
C ALA A 210 2.09 15.17 9.51
N ALA A 211 1.30 14.25 8.93
CA ALA A 211 0.04 13.82 9.53
C ALA A 211 0.29 12.96 10.78
N LEU A 212 1.28 12.05 10.72
CA LEU A 212 1.71 11.22 11.85
C LEU A 212 2.29 12.07 12.98
N ALA A 213 3.13 13.05 12.67
CA ALA A 213 3.74 13.93 13.66
C ALA A 213 2.70 14.72 14.48
N ARG A 214 1.61 15.19 13.84
CA ARG A 214 0.51 15.88 14.56
C ARG A 214 -0.22 14.99 15.56
N LEU A 215 -0.15 13.67 15.39
CA LEU A 215 -0.73 12.67 16.29
C LEU A 215 0.31 12.09 17.28
N GLY A 216 1.54 12.60 17.29
CA GLY A 216 2.62 12.03 18.11
C GLY A 216 3.11 10.66 17.63
N LEU A 217 2.86 10.31 16.38
CA LEU A 217 3.18 9.01 15.77
C LEU A 217 4.38 9.06 14.81
N SER A 218 5.24 10.07 14.91
CA SER A 218 6.53 10.03 14.23
C SER A 218 7.38 8.90 14.81
N ALA A 219 8.23 8.27 14.00
CA ALA A 219 9.12 7.22 14.48
C ALA A 219 9.97 7.67 15.68
N SER A 220 10.47 8.92 15.69
CA SER A 220 11.22 9.48 16.82
C SER A 220 10.39 9.51 18.12
N ALA A 221 9.17 10.03 18.06
CA ALA A 221 8.29 10.15 19.22
C ALA A 221 7.80 8.77 19.72
N LEU A 222 7.62 7.82 18.81
CA LEU A 222 7.29 6.44 19.16
C LEU A 222 8.46 5.73 19.85
N ILE A 223 9.67 5.89 19.35
CA ILE A 223 10.86 5.27 19.94
C ILE A 223 11.19 5.87 21.30
N GLU A 224 11.02 7.19 21.46
CA GLU A 224 11.21 7.86 22.75
C GLU A 224 10.28 7.27 23.84
N ARG A 225 9.02 6.99 23.49
CA ARG A 225 8.04 6.37 24.40
C ARG A 225 8.22 4.86 24.55
N HIS A 226 8.64 4.19 23.48
CA HIS A 226 8.75 2.73 23.39
C HIS A 226 10.07 2.32 22.71
N PRO A 227 11.19 2.31 23.45
CA PRO A 227 12.54 2.17 22.88
C PRO A 227 12.85 0.82 22.22
N SER A 228 11.95 -0.16 22.29
CA SER A 228 12.09 -1.48 21.69
C SER A 228 11.22 -1.69 20.45
N LEU A 229 10.50 -0.68 19.96
CA LEU A 229 9.65 -0.83 18.78
C LEU A 229 10.46 -1.10 17.52
N VAL A 230 9.92 -1.98 16.67
CA VAL A 230 10.25 -2.01 15.24
C VAL A 230 9.18 -1.21 14.51
N ILE A 231 9.58 -0.18 13.79
CA ILE A 231 8.67 0.71 13.06
C ILE A 231 8.94 0.56 11.57
N ALA A 232 7.88 0.34 10.79
CA ALA A 232 7.96 0.37 9.33
C ALA A 232 7.20 1.59 8.81
N GLU A 233 7.87 2.45 8.04
CA GLU A 233 7.27 3.61 7.40
C GLU A 233 7.22 3.43 5.88
N LEU A 234 6.04 3.64 5.33
CA LEU A 234 5.78 3.60 3.90
C LEU A 234 5.21 4.92 3.42
N SER A 235 5.73 5.42 2.30
CA SER A 235 5.16 6.55 1.58
C SER A 235 5.10 6.30 0.06
N ALA A 236 4.38 7.12 -0.68
CA ALA A 236 4.37 7.02 -2.14
C ALA A 236 5.67 7.57 -2.75
N TRP A 237 6.13 8.73 -2.28
CA TRP A 237 7.18 9.50 -2.96
C TRP A 237 8.52 9.58 -2.22
N GLY A 238 8.61 9.06 -0.99
CA GLY A 238 9.85 9.10 -0.20
C GLY A 238 10.20 10.50 0.33
N ASP A 239 11.44 10.66 0.76
CA ASP A 239 11.94 11.87 1.43
C ASP A 239 12.13 13.06 0.48
N ASP A 240 12.16 12.82 -0.83
CA ASP A 240 12.22 13.88 -1.83
C ASP A 240 10.90 14.69 -1.86
N HIS A 241 9.78 14.02 -1.58
CA HIS A 241 8.46 14.64 -1.58
C HIS A 241 7.54 14.12 -0.45
N PRO A 242 7.90 14.34 0.82
CA PRO A 242 7.25 13.71 1.98
C PRO A 242 5.82 14.25 2.21
N SER A 243 5.49 15.40 1.64
CA SER A 243 4.14 16.00 1.71
C SER A 243 3.19 15.48 0.64
N ARG A 244 3.70 14.88 -0.45
CA ARG A 244 2.86 14.47 -1.59
C ARG A 244 2.08 13.20 -1.22
N ALA A 245 0.78 13.24 -1.48
CA ALA A 245 -0.04 12.04 -1.50
C ALA A 245 0.22 11.25 -2.78
N GLY A 246 0.08 9.93 -2.73
CA GLY A 246 0.28 9.12 -3.92
C GLY A 246 -0.31 7.73 -3.76
N PHE A 247 -0.46 7.09 -4.90
CA PHE A 247 -0.93 5.72 -5.07
C PHE A 247 -0.01 5.08 -6.10
N ASP A 248 0.11 3.76 -6.08
CA ASP A 248 0.91 2.99 -7.03
C ASP A 248 0.68 3.45 -8.48
N SER A 249 -0.58 3.59 -8.90
CA SER A 249 -0.90 4.05 -10.25
C SER A 249 -0.40 5.46 -10.60
N LEU A 250 -0.31 6.36 -9.62
CA LEU A 250 0.25 7.71 -9.83
C LEU A 250 1.77 7.64 -9.96
N VAL A 251 2.42 6.82 -9.13
CA VAL A 251 3.86 6.60 -9.23
C VAL A 251 4.23 5.95 -10.56
N GLN A 252 3.47 4.96 -11.03
CA GLN A 252 3.68 4.37 -12.36
C GLN A 252 3.62 5.40 -13.50
N ALA A 253 2.69 6.36 -13.40
CA ALA A 253 2.50 7.40 -14.41
C ALA A 253 3.68 8.38 -14.45
N GLU A 254 4.10 8.89 -13.30
CA GLU A 254 5.14 9.91 -13.22
C GLU A 254 6.56 9.33 -13.32
N SER A 255 6.76 8.04 -13.01
CA SER A 255 8.07 7.41 -13.13
C SER A 255 8.39 6.91 -14.54
N GLY A 256 7.44 6.97 -15.48
CA GLY A 256 7.60 6.47 -16.84
C GLY A 256 7.22 5.02 -17.08
N ILE A 257 6.84 4.26 -16.05
CA ILE A 257 6.35 2.89 -16.19
C ILE A 257 5.14 2.85 -17.13
N ALA A 258 4.20 3.78 -16.98
CA ALA A 258 2.99 3.81 -17.79
C ALA A 258 3.27 3.98 -19.29
N MET A 259 4.36 4.66 -19.66
CA MET A 259 4.77 4.81 -21.07
C MET A 259 5.45 3.56 -21.62
N ILE A 260 6.11 2.77 -20.78
CA ILE A 260 6.66 1.46 -21.17
C ILE A 260 5.53 0.46 -21.44
N GLU A 261 4.52 0.47 -20.58
CA GLU A 261 3.37 -0.45 -20.62
C GLU A 261 2.32 -0.06 -21.67
N THR A 262 2.66 0.83 -22.61
CA THR A 262 1.73 1.27 -23.65
C THR A 262 1.24 0.09 -24.50
N PRO A 263 -0.08 -0.12 -24.65
CA PRO A 263 -0.60 -1.22 -25.44
C PRO A 263 -0.50 -0.98 -26.95
N ASP A 264 -0.48 0.28 -27.37
CA ASP A 264 -0.58 0.72 -28.77
C ASP A 264 0.55 1.67 -29.20
N GLY A 265 1.46 2.02 -28.31
CA GLY A 265 2.56 2.94 -28.57
C GLY A 265 2.26 4.41 -28.28
N ASP A 266 1.03 4.78 -27.94
CA ASP A 266 0.64 6.17 -27.61
C ASP A 266 -0.01 6.26 -26.22
N ARG A 267 -1.04 5.45 -25.96
CA ARG A 267 -1.80 5.53 -24.72
C ARG A 267 -1.00 4.96 -23.56
N PRO A 268 -0.93 5.64 -22.40
CA PRO A 268 -0.29 5.07 -21.21
C PRO A 268 -1.00 3.79 -20.76
N GLY A 269 -0.21 2.80 -20.34
CA GLY A 269 -0.69 1.54 -19.79
C GLY A 269 -0.46 1.42 -18.29
N VAL A 270 -0.71 0.21 -17.77
CA VAL A 270 -0.53 -0.13 -16.36
C VAL A 270 0.18 -1.47 -16.27
N LEU A 271 0.98 -1.65 -15.21
CA LEU A 271 1.46 -2.97 -14.84
C LEU A 271 0.27 -3.92 -14.58
N PRO A 272 0.45 -5.24 -14.77
CA PRO A 272 -0.61 -6.24 -14.58
C PRO A 272 -1.04 -6.43 -13.11
N ALA A 273 -0.47 -5.65 -12.20
CA ALA A 273 -0.68 -5.65 -10.75
C ALA A 273 -0.45 -4.24 -10.20
N GLN A 274 -0.91 -3.97 -8.97
CA GLN A 274 -0.36 -2.88 -8.16
C GLN A 274 1.03 -3.30 -7.64
N ALA A 275 1.96 -3.42 -8.59
CA ALA A 275 3.22 -4.11 -8.38
C ALA A 275 4.13 -3.37 -7.39
N LEU A 276 4.14 -2.04 -7.40
CA LEU A 276 4.95 -1.26 -6.47
C LEU A 276 4.43 -1.45 -5.05
N ASP A 277 3.10 -1.47 -4.88
CA ASP A 277 2.47 -1.69 -3.59
C ASP A 277 2.80 -3.08 -3.04
N HIS A 278 2.57 -4.15 -3.82
CA HIS A 278 2.86 -5.51 -3.38
C HIS A 278 4.36 -5.71 -3.10
N SER A 279 5.25 -5.22 -3.97
CA SER A 279 6.70 -5.26 -3.73
C SER A 279 7.07 -4.56 -2.43
N ALA A 280 6.59 -3.34 -2.20
CA ALA A 280 6.87 -2.60 -0.98
C ALA A 280 6.39 -3.36 0.25
N GLY A 281 5.18 -3.92 0.21
CA GLY A 281 4.61 -4.70 1.30
C GLY A 281 5.44 -5.92 1.66
N TYR A 282 5.85 -6.73 0.67
CA TYR A 282 6.68 -7.91 0.91
C TYR A 282 8.09 -7.57 1.39
N LEU A 283 8.71 -6.51 0.84
CA LEU A 283 10.02 -6.03 1.27
C LEU A 283 9.99 -5.54 2.71
N LEU A 284 8.95 -4.81 3.11
CA LEU A 284 8.76 -4.36 4.49
C LEU A 284 8.53 -5.54 5.44
N ALA A 285 7.69 -6.51 5.09
CA ALA A 285 7.48 -7.70 5.92
C ALA A 285 8.79 -8.47 6.14
N ALA A 286 9.58 -8.70 5.10
CA ALA A 286 10.89 -9.35 5.19
C ALA A 286 11.87 -8.56 6.08
N SER A 287 11.85 -7.23 5.98
CA SER A 287 12.68 -6.36 6.81
C SER A 287 12.27 -6.41 8.28
N ILE A 288 10.96 -6.32 8.58
CA ILE A 288 10.44 -6.41 9.94
C ILE A 288 10.85 -7.73 10.59
N ILE A 289 10.73 -8.87 9.89
CA ILE A 289 11.17 -10.18 10.39
C ILE A 289 12.67 -10.14 10.75
N SER A 290 13.49 -9.58 9.86
CA SER A 290 14.93 -9.45 10.07
C SER A 290 15.25 -8.54 11.27
N LEU A 291 14.51 -7.44 11.41
CA LEU A 291 14.69 -6.46 12.48
C LEU A 291 14.22 -6.98 13.84
N LEU A 292 13.17 -7.80 13.89
CA LEU A 292 12.75 -8.47 15.12
C LEU A 292 13.86 -9.39 15.65
N GLU A 293 14.54 -10.13 14.75
CA GLU A 293 15.68 -10.96 15.12
C GLU A 293 16.91 -10.12 15.54
N ARG A 294 17.21 -9.02 14.83
CA ARG A 294 18.27 -8.08 15.25
C ARG A 294 17.98 -7.46 16.61
N ARG A 295 16.76 -6.98 16.83
CA ARG A 295 16.30 -6.47 18.12
C ARG A 295 16.48 -7.50 19.23
N ARG A 296 16.18 -8.78 18.98
CA ARG A 296 16.38 -9.86 19.96
C ARG A 296 17.85 -10.05 20.36
N ARG A 297 18.78 -9.81 19.44
CA ARG A 297 20.22 -9.98 19.66
C ARG A 297 20.90 -8.72 20.19
N GLU A 298 20.52 -7.57 19.67
CA GLU A 298 21.23 -6.30 19.81
C GLU A 298 20.47 -5.29 20.68
N GLY A 299 19.19 -5.54 20.95
CA GLY A 299 18.29 -4.57 21.56
C GLY A 299 18.02 -3.35 20.66
N GLY A 300 17.59 -2.26 21.29
CA GLY A 300 17.22 -1.00 20.64
C GLY A 300 15.91 -1.04 19.85
N GLY A 301 15.53 0.14 19.39
CA GLY A 301 14.41 0.36 18.49
C GLY A 301 14.91 0.53 17.07
N TRP A 302 14.14 0.06 16.11
CA TRP A 302 14.55 -0.04 14.72
C TRP A 302 13.49 0.59 13.83
N VAL A 303 13.93 1.31 12.80
CA VAL A 303 13.04 1.86 11.80
C VAL A 303 13.46 1.38 10.43
N VAL A 304 12.51 0.89 9.64
CA VAL A 304 12.68 0.62 8.22
C VAL A 304 11.80 1.55 7.40
N ARG A 305 12.34 2.10 6.31
CA ARG A 305 11.64 3.02 5.41
C ARG A 305 11.77 2.59 3.97
N THR A 306 10.71 2.79 3.20
CA THR A 306 10.75 2.73 1.73
C THR A 306 9.66 3.59 1.12
N SER A 307 9.68 3.72 -0.21
CA SER A 307 8.63 4.37 -0.95
C SER A 307 8.28 3.64 -2.24
N LEU A 308 7.04 3.80 -2.72
CA LEU A 308 6.63 3.27 -4.01
C LEU A 308 7.53 3.81 -5.14
N ARG A 309 7.93 5.08 -5.06
CA ARG A 309 8.86 5.70 -6.01
C ARG A 309 10.24 5.05 -6.00
N ARG A 310 10.76 4.67 -4.82
CA ARG A 310 12.03 3.94 -4.70
C ARG A 310 11.93 2.51 -5.26
N VAL A 311 10.80 1.83 -5.04
CA VAL A 311 10.51 0.52 -5.64
C VAL A 311 10.39 0.62 -7.16
N ALA A 312 9.73 1.66 -7.68
CA ALA A 312 9.63 1.91 -9.12
C ALA A 312 11.02 2.13 -9.75
N ALA A 313 11.88 2.92 -9.10
CA ALA A 313 13.25 3.12 -9.56
C ALA A 313 14.05 1.81 -9.59
N GLU A 314 13.83 0.91 -8.62
CA GLU A 314 14.45 -0.42 -8.62
C GLU A 314 13.98 -1.25 -9.81
N LEU A 315 12.68 -1.34 -10.02
CA LEU A 315 12.06 -2.07 -11.13
C LEU A 315 12.56 -1.55 -12.50
N LEU A 316 12.60 -0.23 -12.68
CA LEU A 316 13.06 0.40 -13.91
C LEU A 316 14.54 0.15 -14.19
N GLY A 317 15.35 -0.13 -13.16
CA GLY A 317 16.75 -0.49 -13.29
C GLY A 317 17.00 -1.96 -13.64
N MET A 318 15.98 -2.82 -13.60
CA MET A 318 16.13 -4.25 -13.91
C MET A 318 16.28 -4.49 -15.43
N PRO A 319 17.01 -5.54 -15.85
CA PRO A 319 17.12 -5.90 -17.26
C PRO A 319 15.75 -6.15 -17.90
N ARG A 320 15.53 -5.60 -19.09
CA ARG A 320 14.31 -5.80 -19.86
C ARG A 320 14.49 -6.91 -20.88
N SER A 321 13.55 -7.85 -20.91
CA SER A 321 13.49 -8.84 -21.98
C SER A 321 13.04 -8.14 -23.27
N SER A 322 13.94 -8.04 -24.25
CA SER A 322 13.68 -7.42 -25.57
C SER A 322 12.60 -8.13 -26.40
N GLY A 323 12.14 -9.31 -25.96
CA GLY A 323 11.21 -10.18 -26.71
C GLY A 323 9.73 -10.07 -26.35
N SER A 324 9.32 -9.17 -25.44
CA SER A 324 7.90 -9.04 -25.02
C SER A 324 7.25 -7.73 -25.52
N ARG A 325 7.81 -7.07 -26.54
CA ARG A 325 7.10 -5.97 -27.20
C ARG A 325 5.89 -6.53 -27.93
N SER A 326 4.72 -6.14 -27.46
CA SER A 326 3.39 -6.62 -27.86
C SER A 326 3.24 -8.14 -27.80
N VAL A 327 2.81 -8.63 -26.65
CA VAL A 327 1.65 -9.52 -26.75
C VAL A 327 0.54 -8.60 -27.28
N SER A 328 0.36 -8.60 -28.60
CA SER A 328 -0.83 -8.02 -29.22
C SER A 328 -2.03 -8.48 -28.41
N GLY A 329 -3.08 -7.66 -28.28
CA GLY A 329 -4.29 -7.94 -27.50
C GLY A 329 -5.11 -9.18 -27.93
N SER A 330 -4.47 -10.17 -28.54
CA SER A 330 -4.95 -11.44 -29.05
C SER A 330 -4.36 -12.68 -28.39
N GLU A 331 -3.21 -12.65 -27.68
CA GLU A 331 -3.04 -13.69 -26.65
C GLU A 331 -3.91 -13.25 -25.49
N ARG A 332 -5.18 -13.70 -25.56
CA ARG A 332 -6.01 -13.88 -24.37
C ARG A 332 -5.05 -14.30 -23.27
N GLU A 333 -5.01 -13.53 -22.18
CA GLU A 333 -4.45 -14.01 -20.92
C GLU A 333 -4.88 -15.48 -20.87
N ARG A 334 -3.92 -16.41 -21.05
CA ARG A 334 -4.28 -17.83 -21.19
C ARG A 334 -5.22 -18.05 -20.03
N VAL A 335 -6.41 -18.60 -20.29
CA VAL A 335 -7.37 -18.88 -19.22
C VAL A 335 -6.69 -19.95 -18.38
N LEU A 336 -5.87 -19.49 -17.45
CA LEU A 336 -5.11 -20.27 -16.53
C LEU A 336 -6.15 -20.71 -15.53
N ASP A 337 -6.25 -22.01 -15.31
CA ASP A 337 -7.05 -22.50 -14.21
C ASP A 337 -6.40 -22.05 -12.90
N LEU A 338 -6.96 -21.00 -12.31
CA LEU A 338 -6.50 -20.42 -11.05
C LEU A 338 -7.15 -21.09 -9.84
N THR A 339 -7.97 -22.12 -10.04
CA THR A 339 -8.73 -22.79 -8.95
C THR A 339 -7.78 -23.34 -7.88
N ALA A 340 -6.65 -23.92 -8.29
CA ALA A 340 -5.62 -24.41 -7.37
C ALA A 340 -4.87 -23.28 -6.61
N HIS A 341 -5.04 -22.03 -7.03
CA HIS A 341 -4.37 -20.86 -6.50
C HIS A 341 -5.32 -19.89 -5.80
N THR A 342 -6.58 -20.27 -5.62
CA THR A 342 -7.60 -19.48 -4.91
C THR A 342 -8.16 -20.22 -3.72
N ALA A 343 -8.56 -19.48 -2.70
CA ALA A 343 -9.20 -19.97 -1.48
C ALA A 343 -10.51 -19.23 -1.25
N THR A 344 -11.48 -19.94 -0.70
CA THR A 344 -12.82 -19.41 -0.41
C THR A 344 -13.06 -19.43 1.09
N PHE A 345 -13.65 -18.35 1.60
CA PHE A 345 -13.97 -18.13 3.00
C PHE A 345 -15.42 -17.69 3.14
N ASP A 346 -16.10 -18.12 4.20
CA ASP A 346 -17.33 -17.46 4.65
C ASP A 346 -16.95 -16.34 5.61
N VAL A 347 -17.29 -15.10 5.25
CA VAL A 347 -17.10 -13.93 6.09
C VAL A 347 -18.47 -13.40 6.45
N ALA A 348 -19.06 -14.07 7.44
CA ALA A 348 -20.33 -13.71 8.05
C ALA A 348 -21.47 -13.61 7.01
N GLY A 349 -21.62 -14.70 6.25
CA GLY A 349 -22.66 -14.89 5.25
C GLY A 349 -22.30 -14.41 3.84
N GLN A 350 -21.13 -13.78 3.65
CA GLN A 350 -20.59 -13.45 2.34
C GLN A 350 -19.50 -14.45 1.95
N THR A 351 -19.59 -14.99 0.74
CA THR A 351 -18.57 -15.90 0.20
C THR A 351 -17.46 -15.10 -0.44
N ILE A 352 -16.28 -15.11 0.17
CA ILE A 352 -15.09 -14.39 -0.31
C ILE A 352 -14.13 -15.40 -0.95
N THR A 353 -13.87 -15.27 -2.25
CA THR A 353 -12.79 -16.01 -2.92
C THR A 353 -11.64 -15.06 -3.21
N THR A 354 -10.41 -15.42 -2.82
CA THR A 354 -9.20 -14.63 -3.12
C THR A 354 -8.01 -15.55 -3.44
N ALA A 355 -6.84 -14.98 -3.70
CA ALA A 355 -5.59 -15.71 -3.86
C ALA A 355 -5.22 -16.51 -2.60
N ARG A 356 -4.77 -17.76 -2.79
CA ARG A 356 -4.09 -18.53 -1.73
C ARG A 356 -2.76 -17.90 -1.34
N SER A 357 -2.28 -18.28 -0.17
CA SER A 357 -0.89 -18.07 0.23
C SER A 357 0.06 -18.56 -0.87
N ALA A 358 1.06 -17.73 -1.17
CA ALA A 358 2.14 -18.13 -2.06
C ALA A 358 3.23 -18.96 -1.35
N LEU A 359 3.16 -19.08 -0.02
CA LEU A 359 4.12 -19.82 0.81
C LEU A 359 3.58 -21.23 1.06
N PRO A 360 4.28 -22.29 0.58
CA PRO A 360 3.84 -23.67 0.77
C PRO A 360 3.68 -24.03 2.25
N GLY A 361 2.60 -24.74 2.58
CA GLY A 361 2.33 -25.22 3.94
C GLY A 361 1.75 -24.16 4.89
N LEU A 362 1.57 -22.92 4.44
CA LEU A 362 0.88 -21.87 5.19
C LEU A 362 -0.42 -21.51 4.47
N GLU A 363 -1.51 -21.47 5.22
CA GLU A 363 -2.83 -21.10 4.71
C GLU A 363 -3.27 -19.76 5.30
N LEU A 364 -4.00 -18.98 4.50
CA LEU A 364 -4.61 -17.75 4.97
C LEU A 364 -5.80 -18.08 5.90
N ALA A 365 -5.93 -17.34 7.00
CA ALA A 365 -7.18 -17.32 7.75
C ALA A 365 -8.18 -16.37 7.10
N ALA A 366 -9.48 -16.60 7.32
CA ALA A 366 -10.52 -15.69 6.86
C ALA A 366 -10.28 -14.28 7.45
N PRO A 367 -10.57 -13.20 6.71
CA PRO A 367 -10.56 -11.86 7.29
C PRO A 367 -11.74 -11.72 8.25
N HIS A 368 -11.54 -11.01 9.36
CA HIS A 368 -12.64 -10.59 10.22
C HIS A 368 -13.50 -9.53 9.51
N ARG A 369 -14.69 -9.20 10.03
CA ARG A 369 -15.41 -8.02 9.53
C ARG A 369 -14.63 -6.76 9.87
N TRP A 370 -14.57 -5.82 8.91
CA TRP A 370 -13.89 -4.55 9.11
C TRP A 370 -14.44 -3.81 10.33
N GLY A 371 -13.55 -3.35 11.21
CA GLY A 371 -13.91 -2.60 12.41
C GLY A 371 -14.68 -3.35 13.50
N SER A 372 -14.84 -4.68 13.39
CA SER A 372 -15.69 -5.46 14.29
C SER A 372 -15.00 -5.98 15.56
N ASP A 373 -13.67 -6.00 15.59
CA ASP A 373 -12.91 -6.51 16.72
C ASP A 373 -12.78 -5.46 17.83
N GLN A 374 -12.61 -5.93 19.06
CA GLN A 374 -12.33 -5.04 20.18
C GLN A 374 -10.89 -4.51 20.09
N PRO A 375 -10.63 -3.25 20.48
CA PRO A 375 -9.29 -2.67 20.49
C PRO A 375 -8.46 -3.22 21.66
N ARG A 376 -8.08 -4.51 21.62
CA ARG A 376 -7.29 -5.19 22.67
C ARG A 376 -6.41 -6.27 22.07
N TRP A 377 -5.25 -6.53 22.69
CA TRP A 377 -4.42 -7.69 22.37
C TRP A 377 -5.10 -8.98 22.84
#